data_AF-A0A2J6HWP9-F1
#
_entry.id   AF-A0A2J6HWP9-F1
#
_cell.length_a   1.000
_cell.length_b   1.000
_cell.length_c   1.000
_cell.angle_alpha   90.00
_cell.angle_beta   90.00
_cell.angle_gamma   90.00
#
_symmetry.space_group_name_H-M   'P 1'
#
loop_
_entity.id
_entity.type
_entity.pdbx_description
1 polymer ?
#
loop_
_entity_poly.entity_id
_entity_poly.type
_entity_poly.pdbx_seq_one_letter_code
_entity_poly.pdbx_strand_id
1 'polypeptide(L)'
;FEKIEKENPDTFKFEVALSEPLEEDNWKGYTGFIHQVIYDNYLKNHPEPEEIEYYLCGPPMMNSAVQKMLDDLGVPEEMIAFDDFGG
;
A
#
# COMPACT_ATOMS: atom_id res chain seq x y z
N PHE A 1 -15.42 -0.87 0.18
CA PHE A 1 -14.48 -0.54 1.27
C PHE A 1 -14.87 0.73 2.03
N GLU A 2 -15.29 1.82 1.38
CA GLU A 2 -15.76 3.04 2.07
C GLU A 2 -16.87 2.81 3.13
N LYS A 3 -17.82 1.91 2.86
CA LYS A 3 -18.84 1.54 3.86
C LYS A 3 -18.22 0.88 5.11
N ILE A 4 -17.22 0.02 4.92
CA ILE A 4 -16.54 -0.69 6.00
C ILE A 4 -15.74 0.31 6.86
N GLU A 5 -15.07 1.28 6.22
CA GLU A 5 -14.39 2.39 6.93
C GLU A 5 -15.38 3.21 7.76
N LYS A 6 -16.55 3.57 7.20
CA LYS A 6 -17.58 4.30 7.96
C LYS A 6 -18.11 3.52 9.16
N GLU A 7 -18.19 2.20 9.07
CA GLU A 7 -18.66 1.31 10.14
C GLU A 7 -17.56 0.99 11.17
N ASN A 8 -16.27 1.13 10.81
CA ASN A 8 -15.12 0.76 11.64
C ASN A 8 -13.98 1.82 11.58
N PRO A 9 -14.26 3.09 11.90
CA PRO A 9 -13.33 4.19 11.63
C PRO A 9 -12.02 4.14 12.44
N ASP A 10 -12.03 3.44 13.57
CA ASP A 10 -10.87 3.35 14.48
C ASP A 10 -9.87 2.25 14.07
N THR A 11 -10.28 1.30 13.22
CA THR A 11 -9.48 0.08 12.92
C THR A 11 -9.37 -0.23 11.42
N PHE A 12 -10.13 0.45 10.56
CA PHE A 12 -10.07 0.24 9.12
C PHE A 12 -9.99 1.55 8.36
N LYS A 13 -8.99 1.65 7.49
CA LYS A 13 -8.76 2.77 6.56
C LYS A 13 -8.70 2.23 5.15
N PHE A 14 -9.35 2.91 4.20
CA PHE A 14 -9.26 2.57 2.79
C PHE A 14 -8.76 3.77 1.99
N GLU A 15 -7.61 3.59 1.33
CA GLU A 15 -6.95 4.65 0.56
C GLU A 15 -6.77 4.22 -0.88
N VAL A 16 -6.92 5.16 -1.81
CA VAL A 16 -6.76 4.94 -3.26
C VAL A 16 -5.68 5.87 -3.78
N ALA A 17 -4.80 5.34 -4.63
CA ALA A 17 -3.80 6.10 -5.35
C ALA A 17 -3.98 5.90 -6.86
N LEU A 18 -3.96 6.99 -7.62
CA LEU A 18 -3.90 6.95 -9.07
C LEU A 18 -2.48 7.26 -9.53
N SER A 19 -1.84 6.32 -10.25
CA SER A 19 -0.49 6.55 -10.76
C SER A 19 -0.45 7.70 -11.76
N GLU A 20 -1.45 7.77 -12.63
CA GLU A 20 -1.56 8.72 -13.74
C GLU A 20 -3.02 9.21 -13.86
N PRO A 21 -3.50 10.08 -12.94
CA PRO A 21 -4.85 10.62 -13.04
C PRO A 21 -4.99 11.51 -14.29
N LEU A 22 -6.12 11.39 -14.97
CA LEU A 22 -6.49 12.26 -16.08
C LEU A 22 -7.15 13.55 -15.56
N GLU A 23 -7.16 14.60 -16.38
CA GLU A 23 -7.81 15.87 -16.00
C GLU A 23 -9.31 15.68 -15.72
N GLU A 24 -9.97 14.82 -16.50
CA GLU A 24 -11.39 14.49 -16.35
C GLU A 24 -11.75 13.73 -15.07
N ASP A 25 -10.79 13.04 -14.46
CA ASP A 25 -10.98 12.34 -13.18
C ASP A 25 -11.23 13.33 -12.04
N ASN A 26 -10.84 14.61 -12.22
CA ASN A 26 -10.89 15.66 -11.19
C ASN A 26 -10.28 15.19 -9.86
N TRP A 27 -9.29 14.30 -9.93
CA TRP A 27 -8.76 13.56 -8.78
C TRP A 27 -8.07 14.48 -7.77
N LYS A 28 -8.41 14.31 -6.49
CA LYS A 28 -7.83 15.06 -5.37
C LYS A 28 -7.16 14.16 -4.32
N GLY A 29 -7.17 12.85 -4.54
CA GLY A 29 -6.54 11.88 -3.65
C GLY A 29 -5.04 11.71 -3.94
N TYR A 30 -4.46 10.63 -3.42
CA TYR A 30 -3.05 10.34 -3.62
C TYR A 30 -2.71 10.04 -5.08
N THR A 31 -1.51 10.44 -5.49
CA THR A 31 -1.00 10.20 -6.84
C THR A 31 0.38 9.55 -6.81
N GLY A 32 0.68 8.76 -7.84
CA GLY A 32 1.93 8.03 -7.99
C GLY A 32 1.81 6.53 -7.69
N PHE A 33 2.96 5.85 -7.64
CA PHE A 33 3.00 4.40 -7.40
C PHE A 33 2.64 4.07 -5.95
N ILE A 34 1.89 2.99 -5.75
CA ILE A 34 1.33 2.64 -4.44
C ILE A 34 2.39 2.44 -3.35
N HIS A 35 3.57 1.87 -3.68
CA HIS A 35 4.67 1.68 -2.73
C HIS A 35 5.21 3.02 -2.20
N GLN A 36 5.26 4.05 -3.05
CA GLN A 36 5.69 5.39 -2.65
C GLN A 36 4.61 6.10 -1.86
N VAL A 37 3.33 5.96 -2.27
CA VAL A 37 2.20 6.55 -1.55
C VAL A 37 2.10 6.02 -0.12
N ILE A 38 2.15 4.70 0.08
CA ILE A 38 2.08 4.09 1.42
C ILE A 38 3.32 4.44 2.25
N TYR A 39 4.50 4.46 1.65
CA TYR A 39 5.72 4.89 2.32
C TYR A 39 5.61 6.33 2.82
N ASP A 40 5.22 7.26 1.94
CA ASP A 40 5.22 8.68 2.26
C ASP A 40 4.15 9.11 3.26
N ASN A 41 3.00 8.45 3.26
CA ASN A 41 1.85 8.88 4.05
C ASN A 41 1.66 8.05 5.31
N TYR A 42 2.29 6.88 5.41
CA TYR A 42 2.12 5.97 6.54
C TYR A 42 3.45 5.39 7.05
N LEU A 43 4.13 4.56 6.27
CA LEU A 43 5.21 3.71 6.79
C LEU A 43 6.45 4.47 7.25
N LYS A 44 6.84 5.57 6.57
CA LYS A 44 8.05 6.32 6.95
C LYS A 44 8.00 6.93 8.36
N ASN A 45 6.80 7.12 8.90
CA ASN A 45 6.56 7.68 10.22
C ASN A 45 5.99 6.63 11.20
N HIS A 46 5.80 5.39 10.75
CA HIS A 46 5.32 4.33 11.62
C HIS A 46 6.46 3.92 12.57
N PRO A 47 6.19 3.74 13.89
CA PRO A 47 7.25 3.47 14.86
C PRO A 47 7.89 2.09 14.66
N GLU A 48 7.09 1.09 14.28
CA GLU A 48 7.52 -0.32 14.16
C GLU A 48 6.90 -0.93 12.87
N PRO A 49 7.31 -0.50 11.66
CA PRO A 49 6.79 -1.05 10.40
C PRO A 49 7.09 -2.55 10.22
N GLU A 50 8.12 -3.08 10.88
CA GLU A 50 8.50 -4.50 10.91
C GLU A 50 7.50 -5.40 11.64
N GLU A 51 6.67 -4.83 12.53
CA GLU A 51 5.65 -5.57 13.30
C GLU A 51 4.28 -5.62 12.57
N ILE A 52 4.18 -5.07 11.35
CA ILE A 52 2.95 -5.07 10.55
C ILE A 52 2.93 -6.31 9.64
N GLU A 53 1.80 -7.01 9.60
CA GLU A 53 1.56 -8.07 8.61
C GLU A 53 1.10 -7.45 7.27
N TYR A 54 1.85 -7.69 6.19
CA TYR A 54 1.60 -7.17 4.86
C TYR A 54 0.99 -8.25 3.97
N TYR A 55 -0.20 -7.98 3.44
CA TYR A 55 -0.89 -8.84 2.49
C TYR A 55 -0.91 -8.16 1.11
N LEU A 56 -0.21 -8.74 0.14
CA LEU A 56 0.03 -8.14 -1.17
C LEU A 56 -0.54 -8.99 -2.31
N CYS A 57 -1.16 -8.32 -3.28
CA CYS A 57 -1.61 -8.97 -4.51
C CYS A 57 -1.67 -7.91 -5.62
N GLY A 58 -0.99 -8.17 -6.74
CA GLY A 58 -1.06 -7.31 -7.91
C GLY A 58 -0.01 -7.66 -8.97
N PRO A 59 0.20 -6.76 -9.95
CA PRO A 59 1.11 -7.01 -11.07
C PRO A 59 2.57 -7.22 -10.61
N PRO A 60 3.40 -7.99 -11.34
CA PRO A 60 4.78 -8.27 -10.96
C PRO A 60 5.61 -7.02 -10.61
N MET A 61 5.50 -5.97 -11.43
CA MET A 61 6.19 -4.70 -11.21
C MET A 61 5.78 -4.01 -9.91
N MET A 62 4.50 -4.10 -9.54
CA MET A 62 4.00 -3.53 -8.29
C MET A 62 4.52 -4.33 -7.10
N ASN A 63 4.41 -5.66 -7.15
CA ASN A 63 4.83 -6.55 -6.08
C ASN A 63 6.33 -6.39 -5.81
N SER A 64 7.17 -6.40 -6.84
CA SER A 64 8.62 -6.20 -6.69
C SER A 64 8.97 -4.84 -6.09
N ALA A 65 8.26 -3.77 -6.46
CA ALA A 65 8.51 -2.44 -5.90
C ALA A 65 8.10 -2.33 -4.43
N VAL A 66 6.97 -2.93 -4.05
CA VAL A 66 6.54 -2.98 -2.64
C VAL A 66 7.49 -3.83 -1.81
N GLN A 67 7.84 -5.04 -2.26
CA GLN A 67 8.77 -5.92 -1.55
C GLN A 67 10.13 -5.24 -1.33
N LYS A 68 10.68 -4.56 -2.35
CA LYS A 68 11.91 -3.80 -2.18
C LYS A 68 11.79 -2.70 -1.13
N MET A 69 10.68 -1.96 -1.13
CA MET A 69 10.45 -0.88 -0.16
C MET A 69 10.31 -1.41 1.26
N LEU A 70 9.68 -2.58 1.45
CA LEU A 70 9.57 -3.24 2.75
C LEU A 70 10.92 -3.82 3.21
N ASP A 71 11.72 -4.39 2.31
CA ASP A 71 13.11 -4.84 2.60
C ASP A 71 14.00 -3.66 3.04
N ASP A 72 13.92 -2.52 2.34
CA ASP A 72 14.65 -1.30 2.71
C ASP A 72 14.20 -0.74 4.10
N LEU A 73 12.97 -1.03 4.52
CA LEU A 73 12.44 -0.70 5.86
C LEU A 73 12.83 -1.74 6.93
N GLY A 74 13.46 -2.85 6.55
CA GLY A 74 13.84 -3.92 7.47
C GLY A 74 12.70 -4.87 7.86
N VAL A 75 11.60 -4.90 7.08
CA VAL A 75 10.48 -5.80 7.31
C VAL A 75 10.90 -7.25 7.01
N PRO A 76 10.76 -8.19 7.96
CA PRO A 76 11.10 -9.60 7.73
C PRO A 76 10.20 -10.25 6.67
N GLU A 77 10.74 -11.21 5.90
CA GLU A 77 9.98 -11.91 4.87
C GLU A 77 8.76 -12.64 5.43
N GLU A 78 8.82 -13.14 6.67
CA GLU A 78 7.68 -13.81 7.34
C GLU A 78 6.48 -12.88 7.58
N MET A 79 6.69 -11.57 7.59
CA MET A 79 5.63 -10.57 7.73
C MET A 79 4.95 -10.22 6.40
N ILE A 80 5.45 -10.76 5.28
CA ILE A 80 4.98 -10.44 3.93
C ILE A 80 4.33 -11.69 3.30
N ALA A 81 3.00 -11.69 3.24
CA ALA A 81 2.24 -12.65 2.47
C ALA A 81 1.85 -12.06 1.12
N PHE A 82 2.17 -12.73 0.00
CA PHE A 82 1.70 -12.31 -1.32
C PHE A 82 1.10 -13.47 -2.12
N ASP A 83 0.12 -13.14 -2.95
CA ASP A 83 -0.50 -14.06 -3.89
C ASP A 83 0.01 -13.77 -5.31
N ASP A 84 0.70 -14.75 -5.91
CA ASP A 84 1.25 -14.66 -7.26
C ASP A 84 0.29 -15.32 -8.26
N PHE A 85 -0.36 -14.51 -9.07
CA PHE A 85 -1.28 -14.97 -10.11
C PHE A 85 -0.56 -15.51 -11.37
N GLY A 86 0.76 -15.69 -11.34
CA GLY A 86 1.52 -16.43 -12.35
C GLY A 86 1.75 -15.65 -13.64
N GLY A 87 2.45 -14.52 -13.53
CA GLY A 87 2.88 -13.69 -14.66
C GLY A 87 3.71 -14.44 -15.72
#